data_AF-W2MR37-F1
#
_entry.id   AF-W2MR37-F1
#
_cell.length_a   1.000
_cell.length_b   1.000
_cell.length_c   1.000
_cell.angle_alpha   90.00
_cell.angle_beta   90.00
_cell.angle_gamma   90.00
#
_symmetry.space_group_name_H-M   'P 1'
#
loop_
_entity.id
_entity.type
_entity.pdbx_description
1 polymer ?
#
loop_
_entity_poly.entity_id
_entity_poly.type
_entity_poly.pdbx_seq_one_letter_code
_entity_poly.pdbx_strand_id
1 'polypeptide(L)'
;MTRVLHIFEQFEPHPIQQALSSDVIGCVLPRAPSARDLVHVNAGKISSYTSSAARNTDGLANKGQTNQPKPTLEPRKNSHISAPTKSSLERSSPKRHRKRRAKATAEHREQRRVDQERYRKKKAQREHDLAKVVKRLSQEVPLLQMQHMRMAFGVKLTLEAVVTKYFQLFRYGVQFSNETSSCYLKARSQQQLVFLRMAMSNDVTLGELRGVEALLEQWKRCSTYFVHLELHQGEVSNPSPNFIWACATLSVTITKTTLEEVLSQLIEIEQDYRLELRSRLLGQQLALPCRVCFEWDESSKRVVRLETMVDFFTPLLDVLGCVEYVALVMQKLLITLEGIIGL
;
A
#
# COMPACT_ATOMS: atom_id res chain seq x y z
N MET A 1 12.95 28.29 6.11
CA MET A 1 13.57 27.35 5.16
C MET A 1 15.11 27.25 5.28
N THR A 2 15.74 27.69 6.38
CA THR A 2 17.22 27.74 6.47
C THR A 2 17.83 26.85 7.57
N ARG A 3 17.02 26.17 8.39
CA ARG A 3 17.53 25.33 9.51
C ARG A 3 17.71 23.85 9.19
N VAL A 4 17.17 23.36 8.08
CA VAL A 4 17.31 21.94 7.68
C VAL A 4 18.55 21.74 6.81
N LEU A 5 18.97 22.74 6.03
CA LEU A 5 20.18 22.65 5.21
C LEU A 5 21.47 22.75 6.03
N HIS A 6 21.47 23.48 7.15
CA HIS A 6 22.69 23.70 7.96
C HIS A 6 23.10 22.48 8.82
N ILE A 7 22.24 21.46 8.97
CA ILE A 7 22.55 20.23 9.72
C ILE A 7 23.28 19.21 8.83
N PHE A 8 23.31 19.39 7.50
CA PHE A 8 23.89 18.43 6.57
C PHE A 8 25.34 18.71 6.16
N GLU A 9 25.93 19.84 6.56
CA GLU A 9 27.26 20.28 6.09
C GLU A 9 28.38 20.19 7.13
N GLN A 10 28.07 19.73 8.36
CA GLN A 10 29.07 19.58 9.42
C GLN A 10 28.93 18.23 10.09
N PHE A 11 29.40 17.15 9.48
CA PHE A 11 29.82 15.95 10.21
C PHE A 11 30.68 15.08 9.28
N GLU A 12 31.97 15.41 9.19
CA GLU A 12 32.99 14.40 8.88
C GLU A 12 33.25 13.57 10.15
N PRO A 13 33.20 12.23 10.09
CA PRO A 13 33.42 11.42 11.27
C PRO A 13 34.92 11.16 11.48
N HIS A 14 35.48 11.72 12.55
CA HIS A 14 36.68 11.14 13.17
C HIS A 14 36.34 9.81 13.85
N PRO A 15 37.25 8.81 13.85
CA PRO A 15 36.99 7.50 14.40
C PRO A 15 37.00 7.53 15.94
N ILE A 16 35.88 7.18 16.57
CA ILE A 16 35.79 7.02 18.03
C ILE A 16 35.89 5.53 18.35
N GLN A 17 37.00 5.13 18.97
CA GLN A 17 37.18 3.86 19.66
C GLN A 17 36.44 3.92 21.00
N GLN A 18 35.41 3.10 21.21
CA GLN A 18 34.90 2.84 22.57
C GLN A 18 34.54 1.36 22.75
N ALA A 19 35.21 0.74 23.72
CA ALA A 19 34.97 -0.59 24.24
C ALA A 19 33.66 -0.61 25.05
N LEU A 20 32.84 -1.65 24.85
CA LEU A 20 31.57 -1.83 25.56
C LEU A 20 31.78 -2.66 26.83
N SER A 21 31.35 -2.10 27.96
CA SER A 21 31.28 -2.74 29.28
C SER A 21 30.11 -3.75 29.36
N SER A 22 30.30 -4.85 30.09
CA SER A 22 29.50 -6.08 30.03
C SER A 22 28.30 -6.19 30.99
N ASP A 23 27.87 -5.13 31.67
CA ASP A 23 26.96 -5.28 32.82
C ASP A 23 25.52 -4.83 32.56
N VAL A 24 24.85 -5.42 31.56
CA VAL A 24 23.39 -5.30 31.40
C VAL A 24 22.76 -6.65 31.06
N ILE A 25 22.76 -7.59 31.99
CA ILE A 25 21.87 -8.76 31.93
C ILE A 25 21.19 -8.92 33.30
N GLY A 26 19.90 -8.57 33.35
CA GLY A 26 19.04 -8.78 34.52
C GLY A 26 18.71 -10.26 34.70
N CYS A 27 18.68 -10.69 35.98
CA CYS A 27 18.47 -12.07 36.40
C CYS A 27 17.10 -12.63 35.98
N VAL A 28 17.11 -13.85 35.41
CA VAL A 28 15.90 -14.63 35.08
C VAL A 28 15.62 -15.61 36.23
N LEU A 29 14.42 -15.56 36.81
CA LEU A 29 13.97 -16.51 37.82
C LEU A 29 13.47 -17.82 37.18
N PRO A 30 13.86 -19.01 37.69
CA PRO A 30 13.42 -20.30 37.15
C PRO A 30 12.01 -20.69 37.61
N ARG A 31 11.27 -21.36 36.71
CA ARG A 31 9.88 -21.85 36.89
C ARG A 31 9.90 -23.23 37.54
N ALA A 32 9.03 -23.47 38.55
CA ALA A 32 8.96 -24.73 39.29
C ALA A 32 8.35 -25.91 38.48
N PRO A 33 8.69 -27.18 38.76
CA PRO A 33 8.22 -28.34 38.00
C PRO A 33 6.87 -28.91 38.48
N SER A 34 6.08 -29.40 37.51
CA SER A 34 4.84 -30.14 37.71
C SER A 34 5.11 -31.61 38.09
N ALA A 35 4.36 -32.12 39.07
CA ALA A 35 4.39 -33.52 39.50
C ALA A 35 3.77 -34.46 38.45
N ARG A 36 4.24 -35.71 38.43
CA ARG A 36 3.77 -36.83 37.59
C ARG A 36 3.26 -38.00 38.43
N ASP A 37 2.24 -38.66 37.87
CA ASP A 37 1.90 -40.09 37.86
C ASP A 37 1.15 -40.79 39.01
N LEU A 38 0.06 -41.49 38.62
CA LEU A 38 -0.47 -42.81 39.05
C LEU A 38 -1.80 -43.08 38.28
N VAL A 39 -1.83 -43.75 37.11
CA VAL A 39 -1.92 -45.20 36.77
C VAL A 39 -3.26 -45.92 37.12
N HIS A 40 -4.02 -46.40 36.10
CA HIS A 40 -4.48 -47.79 35.79
C HIS A 40 -5.70 -47.82 34.82
N VAL A 41 -5.57 -48.27 33.55
CA VAL A 41 -5.99 -49.57 32.92
C VAL A 41 -7.51 -49.81 32.73
N ASN A 42 -8.03 -49.93 31.50
CA ASN A 42 -8.15 -51.19 30.72
C ASN A 42 -8.86 -51.02 29.34
N ALA A 43 -8.71 -52.06 28.52
CA ALA A 43 -8.90 -52.24 27.08
C ALA A 43 -10.33 -52.35 26.50
N GLY A 44 -10.45 -52.30 25.16
CA GLY A 44 -11.59 -52.82 24.39
C GLY A 44 -11.69 -52.28 22.96
N LYS A 45 -12.12 -53.10 22.00
CA LYS A 45 -11.86 -53.01 20.54
C LYS A 45 -13.21 -52.96 19.75
N ILE A 46 -13.18 -52.46 18.50
CA ILE A 46 -14.05 -52.80 17.32
C ILE A 46 -15.29 -51.92 16.96
N SER A 47 -15.19 -51.31 15.77
CA SER A 47 -16.12 -51.15 14.61
C SER A 47 -17.48 -50.41 14.64
N SER A 48 -17.59 -49.47 13.69
CA SER A 48 -18.70 -49.06 12.78
C SER A 48 -20.18 -49.37 13.09
N TYR A 49 -21.05 -48.34 13.12
CA TYR A 49 -22.05 -47.96 12.09
C TYR A 49 -23.08 -46.93 12.66
N THR A 50 -23.35 -45.87 11.87
CA THR A 50 -24.56 -45.05 11.69
C THR A 50 -25.46 -44.53 12.84
N SER A 51 -25.69 -43.20 12.75
CA SER A 51 -26.96 -42.44 12.86
C SER A 51 -27.35 -41.71 14.16
N SER A 52 -27.41 -40.37 13.99
CA SER A 52 -28.43 -39.40 14.42
C SER A 52 -28.56 -38.91 15.87
N ALA A 53 -28.42 -37.57 15.95
CA ALA A 53 -29.32 -36.58 16.56
C ALA A 53 -28.96 -35.96 17.92
N ALA A 54 -29.12 -34.62 17.93
CA ALA A 54 -29.17 -33.66 19.04
C ALA A 54 -27.85 -33.38 19.80
N ARG A 55 -27.53 -32.18 20.28
CA ARG A 55 -27.85 -30.77 19.97
C ARG A 55 -26.98 -29.94 20.94
N ASN A 56 -26.59 -28.73 20.52
CA ASN A 56 -26.17 -27.56 21.32
C ASN A 56 -24.67 -27.37 21.63
N THR A 57 -24.08 -26.47 20.86
CA THR A 57 -22.94 -25.61 21.22
C THR A 57 -23.43 -24.17 21.17
N ASP A 58 -23.28 -23.44 22.28
CA ASP A 58 -23.42 -21.99 22.34
C ASP A 58 -22.16 -21.31 21.79
N GLY A 59 -22.37 -20.32 20.93
CA GLY A 59 -21.33 -19.43 20.40
C GLY A 59 -21.97 -18.11 19.98
N LEU A 60 -21.73 -17.06 20.77
CA LEU A 60 -22.19 -15.70 20.54
C LEU A 60 -21.53 -15.08 19.29
N ALA A 61 -22.34 -14.55 18.37
CA ALA A 61 -21.98 -13.43 17.52
C ALA A 61 -23.21 -12.68 16.97
N ASN A 62 -23.39 -11.45 17.47
CA ASN A 62 -23.60 -10.20 16.71
C ASN A 62 -24.83 -9.99 15.79
N LYS A 63 -25.16 -8.69 15.62
CA LYS A 63 -26.26 -8.05 14.86
C LYS A 63 -27.58 -7.98 15.66
N GLY A 64 -28.23 -6.84 15.87
CA GLY A 64 -28.32 -5.64 15.05
C GLY A 64 -29.64 -5.68 14.30
N GLN A 65 -30.66 -4.94 14.75
CA GLN A 65 -31.61 -4.19 13.92
C GLN A 65 -32.75 -3.57 14.75
N THR A 66 -32.91 -2.27 14.52
CA THR A 66 -34.15 -1.49 14.40
C THR A 66 -35.46 -2.28 14.38
N ASN A 67 -36.43 -1.82 15.18
CA ASN A 67 -37.85 -1.89 14.84
C ASN A 67 -38.63 -0.71 15.44
N GLN A 68 -39.34 0.01 14.58
CA GLN A 68 -40.47 0.88 14.95
C GLN A 68 -41.77 0.05 14.90
N PRO A 69 -42.79 0.32 15.75
CA PRO A 69 -44.01 -0.48 15.79
C PRO A 69 -45.21 0.16 15.07
N LYS A 70 -46.14 -0.70 14.61
CA LYS A 70 -47.55 -0.38 14.34
C LYS A 70 -48.47 -1.39 15.05
N PRO A 71 -49.74 -1.04 15.35
CA PRO A 71 -50.52 -1.56 16.48
C PRO A 71 -51.52 -2.66 16.09
N THR A 72 -52.04 -3.39 17.08
CA THR A 72 -53.28 -4.18 16.99
C THR A 72 -53.99 -4.23 18.35
N LEU A 73 -55.31 -4.32 18.27
CA LEU A 73 -56.37 -4.03 19.24
C LEU A 73 -57.01 -5.32 19.81
N GLU A 74 -57.64 -5.19 21.00
CA GLU A 74 -58.84 -5.91 21.57
C GLU A 74 -58.66 -7.26 22.31
N PRO A 75 -59.61 -7.73 23.19
CA PRO A 75 -60.70 -7.04 23.93
C PRO A 75 -61.00 -7.49 25.40
N ARG A 76 -61.75 -6.60 26.11
CA ARG A 76 -62.89 -6.74 27.07
C ARG A 76 -62.94 -7.80 28.21
N LYS A 77 -63.43 -7.33 29.38
CA LYS A 77 -64.77 -7.72 29.93
C LYS A 77 -65.31 -6.72 30.98
N ASN A 78 -66.64 -6.56 30.96
CA ASN A 78 -67.50 -5.56 31.63
C ASN A 78 -68.02 -5.99 33.01
N SER A 79 -68.47 -5.03 33.84
CA SER A 79 -69.81 -4.99 34.47
C SER A 79 -70.00 -3.65 35.22
N HIS A 80 -70.97 -2.81 34.79
CA HIS A 80 -72.26 -2.48 35.44
C HIS A 80 -72.11 -1.42 36.58
N ILE A 81 -72.78 -0.27 36.66
CA ILE A 81 -74.21 0.07 36.43
C ILE A 81 -74.42 1.62 36.45
N SER A 82 -75.42 2.07 35.68
CA SER A 82 -76.26 3.29 35.78
C SER A 82 -75.71 4.73 35.58
N ALA A 83 -76.31 5.40 34.58
CA ALA A 83 -76.39 6.86 34.44
C ALA A 83 -77.44 7.46 35.40
N PRO A 84 -77.49 8.79 35.65
CA PRO A 84 -78.04 9.72 34.65
C PRO A 84 -77.43 11.15 34.61
N THR A 85 -77.33 11.68 33.37
CA THR A 85 -77.97 12.91 32.86
C THR A 85 -77.70 14.30 33.50
N LYS A 86 -77.35 15.25 32.57
CA LYS A 86 -77.43 16.74 32.61
C LYS A 86 -76.41 17.44 33.53
N SER A 87 -75.83 18.60 33.21
CA SER A 87 -75.81 19.50 32.06
C SER A 87 -74.87 20.66 32.42
N SER A 88 -74.29 21.29 31.40
CA SER A 88 -73.94 22.72 31.35
C SER A 88 -72.58 23.23 31.89
N LEU A 89 -71.90 23.90 30.93
CA LEU A 89 -71.13 25.14 31.03
C LEU A 89 -69.65 25.09 31.50
N GLU A 90 -68.80 25.02 30.47
CA GLU A 90 -67.71 25.96 30.15
C GLU A 90 -66.72 26.47 31.22
N ARG A 91 -65.45 26.36 30.81
CA ARG A 91 -64.29 27.25 31.04
C ARG A 91 -63.56 27.21 32.38
N SER A 92 -62.44 26.47 32.36
CA SER A 92 -61.09 27.06 32.25
C SER A 92 -60.05 25.94 32.35
N SER A 93 -59.33 25.53 31.30
CA SER A 93 -57.95 25.99 31.05
C SER A 93 -57.23 25.15 29.95
N PRO A 94 -57.77 24.95 28.73
CA PRO A 94 -57.04 24.19 27.69
C PRO A 94 -55.77 24.92 27.20
N LYS A 95 -55.69 26.25 27.39
CA LYS A 95 -54.54 27.06 26.97
C LYS A 95 -53.27 26.79 27.79
N ARG A 96 -53.37 26.45 29.08
CA ARG A 96 -52.19 26.23 29.96
C ARG A 96 -51.49 24.90 29.66
N HIS A 97 -52.24 23.81 29.49
CA HIS A 97 -51.67 22.50 29.16
C HIS A 97 -51.07 22.44 27.75
N ARG A 98 -51.73 23.08 26.77
CA ARG A 98 -51.24 23.15 25.39
C ARG A 98 -49.96 24.00 25.28
N LYS A 99 -49.87 25.12 26.04
CA LYS A 99 -48.64 25.90 26.17
C LYS A 99 -47.51 25.11 26.86
N ARG A 100 -47.77 24.37 27.95
CA ARG A 100 -46.74 23.53 28.61
C ARG A 100 -46.22 22.42 27.70
N ARG A 101 -47.10 21.74 26.95
CA ARG A 101 -46.71 20.67 26.01
C ARG A 101 -45.95 21.24 24.80
N ALA A 102 -46.35 22.39 24.27
CA ALA A 102 -45.60 23.09 23.23
C ALA A 102 -44.22 23.57 23.72
N LYS A 103 -44.13 24.05 24.96
CA LYS A 103 -42.87 24.44 25.61
C LYS A 103 -41.93 23.24 25.79
N ALA A 104 -42.42 22.12 26.34
CA ALA A 104 -41.64 20.88 26.47
C ALA A 104 -41.20 20.31 25.10
N THR A 105 -42.03 20.43 24.07
CA THR A 105 -41.67 20.02 22.70
C THR A 105 -40.61 20.94 22.09
N ALA A 106 -40.67 22.25 22.38
CA ALA A 106 -39.65 23.22 21.97
C ALA A 106 -38.32 23.00 22.71
N GLU A 107 -38.36 22.72 24.01
CA GLU A 107 -37.18 22.37 24.81
C GLU A 107 -36.50 21.09 24.29
N HIS A 108 -37.26 20.05 23.94
CA HIS A 108 -36.71 18.84 23.31
C HIS A 108 -36.15 19.07 21.90
N ARG A 109 -36.68 20.02 21.14
CA ARG A 109 -36.11 20.40 19.83
C ARG A 109 -34.78 21.14 20.02
N GLU A 110 -34.71 22.03 21.01
CA GLU A 110 -33.49 22.78 21.31
C GLU A 110 -32.39 21.86 21.85
N GLN A 111 -32.72 20.91 22.73
CA GLN A 111 -31.78 19.88 23.19
C GLN A 111 -31.21 19.07 22.01
N ARG A 112 -32.06 18.60 21.09
CA ARG A 112 -31.59 17.89 19.89
C ARG A 112 -30.70 18.75 19.00
N ARG A 113 -30.98 20.05 18.87
CA ARG A 113 -30.13 20.99 18.11
C ARG A 113 -28.75 21.09 18.75
N VAL A 114 -28.69 21.32 20.06
CA VAL A 114 -27.43 21.41 20.83
C VAL A 114 -26.65 20.10 20.77
N ASP A 115 -27.32 18.95 20.89
CA ASP A 115 -26.67 17.64 20.79
C ASP A 115 -26.14 17.37 19.39
N GLN A 116 -26.89 17.75 18.33
CA GLN A 116 -26.41 17.66 16.95
C GLN A 116 -25.23 18.58 16.69
N GLU A 117 -25.25 19.82 17.19
CA GLU A 117 -24.13 20.76 17.09
C GLU A 117 -22.89 20.22 17.82
N ARG A 118 -23.07 19.68 19.03
CA ARG A 118 -22.00 19.03 19.80
C ARG A 118 -21.44 17.82 19.06
N TYR A 119 -22.30 16.98 18.48
CA TYR A 119 -21.89 15.84 17.68
C TYR A 119 -21.09 16.26 16.45
N ARG A 120 -21.58 17.26 15.69
CA ARG A 120 -20.88 17.83 14.52
C ARG A 120 -19.53 18.40 14.92
N LYS A 121 -19.46 19.18 16.02
CA LYS A 121 -18.21 19.73 16.54
C LYS A 121 -17.22 18.64 16.94
N LYS A 122 -17.70 17.60 17.64
CA LYS A 122 -16.86 16.45 18.03
C LYS A 122 -16.37 15.66 16.82
N LYS A 123 -17.19 15.51 15.78
CA LYS A 123 -16.80 14.87 14.52
C LYS A 123 -15.72 15.70 13.79
N ALA A 124 -15.94 17.00 13.63
CA ALA A 124 -14.97 17.91 13.00
C ALA A 124 -13.64 17.95 13.75
N GLN A 125 -13.68 17.95 15.09
CA GLN A 125 -12.47 17.91 15.92
C GLN A 125 -11.68 16.60 15.69
N ARG A 126 -12.37 15.45 15.64
CA ARG A 126 -11.71 14.17 15.35
C ARG A 126 -11.09 14.14 13.96
N GLU A 127 -11.79 14.65 12.95
CA GLU A 127 -11.27 14.75 11.58
C GLU A 127 -10.02 15.63 11.54
N HIS A 128 -10.03 16.76 12.25
CA HIS A 128 -8.87 17.65 12.37
C HIS A 128 -7.67 17.00 13.09
N ASP A 129 -7.91 16.34 14.21
CA ASP A 129 -6.86 15.68 14.98
C ASP A 129 -6.28 14.49 14.22
N LEU A 130 -7.11 13.73 13.50
CA LEU A 130 -6.66 12.67 12.59
C LEU A 130 -5.80 13.25 11.46
N ALA A 131 -6.23 14.35 10.82
CA ALA A 131 -5.48 15.00 9.76
C ALA A 131 -4.08 15.45 10.23
N LYS A 132 -3.96 15.97 11.46
CA LYS A 132 -2.67 16.30 12.06
C LYS A 132 -1.78 15.07 12.25
N VAL A 133 -2.33 13.96 12.74
CA VAL A 133 -1.57 12.72 12.95
C VAL A 133 -1.10 12.14 11.62
N VAL A 134 -1.99 12.06 10.61
CA VAL A 134 -1.63 11.60 9.26
C VAL A 134 -0.54 12.49 8.65
N LYS A 135 -0.67 13.81 8.79
CA LYS A 135 0.37 14.74 8.31
C LYS A 135 1.71 14.50 9.01
N ARG A 136 1.72 14.28 10.33
CA ARG A 136 2.95 13.98 11.07
C ARG A 136 3.57 12.66 10.63
N LEU A 137 2.79 11.57 10.61
CA LEU A 137 3.28 10.24 10.24
C LEU A 137 3.79 10.19 8.79
N SER A 138 3.11 10.88 7.87
CA SER A 138 3.56 10.98 6.48
C SER A 138 4.90 11.72 6.31
N GLN A 139 5.28 12.55 7.28
CA GLN A 139 6.60 13.20 7.35
C GLN A 139 7.65 12.33 8.03
N GLU A 140 7.30 11.67 9.14
CA GLU A 140 8.24 10.91 9.97
C GLU A 140 8.64 9.57 9.35
N VAL A 141 7.69 8.83 8.74
CA VAL A 141 7.97 7.49 8.21
C VAL A 141 9.12 7.48 7.19
N PRO A 142 9.14 8.36 6.17
CA PRO A 142 10.23 8.37 5.21
C PRO A 142 11.60 8.74 5.84
N LEU A 143 11.61 9.66 6.81
CA LEU A 143 12.84 10.06 7.50
C LEU A 143 13.43 8.90 8.29
N LEU A 144 12.59 8.20 9.07
CA LEU A 144 13.01 7.03 9.82
C LEU A 144 13.47 5.89 8.90
N GLN A 145 12.80 5.69 7.77
CA GLN A 145 13.23 4.70 6.78
C GLN A 145 14.59 5.06 6.15
N MET A 146 14.87 6.34 5.90
CA MET A 146 16.17 6.80 5.43
C MET A 146 17.25 6.61 6.50
N GLN A 147 16.95 6.93 7.76
CA GLN A 147 17.88 6.71 8.88
C GLN A 147 18.19 5.22 9.06
N HIS A 148 17.15 4.38 9.04
CA HIS A 148 17.30 2.93 9.08
C HIS A 148 18.13 2.41 7.91
N MET A 149 17.91 2.91 6.69
CA MET A 149 18.73 2.55 5.53
C MET A 149 20.20 2.89 5.76
N ARG A 150 20.52 4.10 6.21
CA ARG A 150 21.90 4.50 6.50
C ARG A 150 22.57 3.61 7.56
N MET A 151 21.82 3.23 8.59
CA MET A 151 22.32 2.35 9.65
C MET A 151 22.49 0.90 9.18
N ALA A 152 21.48 0.32 8.54
CA ALA A 152 21.48 -1.09 8.13
C ALA A 152 22.49 -1.37 7.01
N PHE A 153 22.57 -0.47 6.03
CA PHE A 153 23.47 -0.64 4.89
C PHE A 153 24.90 -0.13 5.17
N GLY A 154 25.12 0.67 6.22
CA GLY A 154 26.47 1.15 6.58
C GLY A 154 27.37 0.09 7.21
N VAL A 155 26.83 -1.00 7.76
CA VAL A 155 27.60 -1.96 8.56
C VAL A 155 27.93 -3.25 7.80
N LYS A 156 27.00 -3.80 6.99
CA LYS A 156 27.21 -4.98 6.13
C LYS A 156 26.24 -4.99 4.94
N LEU A 157 26.60 -4.33 3.84
CA LEU A 157 25.89 -4.41 2.57
C LEU A 157 26.18 -5.76 1.89
N THR A 158 25.17 -6.63 1.78
CA THR A 158 25.23 -7.86 0.98
C THR A 158 24.50 -7.66 -0.35
N LEU A 159 24.98 -8.29 -1.42
CA LEU A 159 24.38 -8.22 -2.75
C LEU A 159 22.88 -8.62 -2.73
N GLU A 160 22.49 -9.69 -2.03
CA GLU A 160 21.09 -10.12 -1.92
C GLU A 160 20.17 -9.06 -1.28
N ALA A 161 20.66 -8.38 -0.25
CA ALA A 161 19.95 -7.28 0.40
C ALA A 161 19.80 -6.08 -0.54
N VAL A 162 20.82 -5.79 -1.37
CA VAL A 162 20.75 -4.74 -2.40
C VAL A 162 19.68 -5.09 -3.43
N VAL A 163 19.71 -6.31 -3.97
CA VAL A 163 18.75 -6.78 -4.97
C VAL A 163 17.32 -6.68 -4.43
N THR A 164 17.08 -7.26 -3.25
CA THR A 164 15.76 -7.20 -2.59
C THR A 164 15.29 -5.76 -2.38
N LYS A 165 16.20 -4.88 -1.95
CA LYS A 165 15.87 -3.48 -1.70
C LYS A 165 15.61 -2.69 -2.98
N TYR A 166 16.34 -2.99 -4.05
CA TYR A 166 16.15 -2.40 -5.37
C TYR A 166 14.73 -2.67 -5.86
N PHE A 167 14.30 -3.93 -5.92
CA PHE A 167 12.95 -4.27 -6.34
C PHE A 167 11.87 -3.66 -5.44
N GLN A 168 12.10 -3.60 -4.12
CA GLN A 168 11.15 -2.96 -3.21
C GLN A 168 11.00 -1.45 -3.46
N LEU A 169 12.11 -0.73 -3.66
CA LEU A 169 12.10 0.72 -3.81
C LEU A 169 11.56 1.15 -5.18
N PHE A 170 11.86 0.39 -6.23
CA PHE A 170 11.49 0.70 -7.61
C PHE A 170 10.25 -0.06 -8.10
N ARG A 171 9.57 -0.81 -7.22
CA ARG A 171 8.33 -1.54 -7.55
C ARG A 171 7.32 -0.69 -8.32
N TYR A 172 7.16 0.58 -7.97
CA TYR A 172 6.20 1.48 -8.63
C TYR A 172 6.89 2.59 -9.42
N GLY A 173 8.12 2.35 -9.86
CA GLY A 173 8.96 3.33 -10.53
C GLY A 173 9.43 4.45 -9.61
N VAL A 174 9.69 5.61 -10.20
CA VAL A 174 10.15 6.82 -9.52
C VAL A 174 9.06 7.87 -9.62
N GLN A 175 8.71 8.45 -8.47
CA GLN A 175 7.73 9.54 -8.41
C GLN A 175 8.47 10.87 -8.39
N PHE A 176 7.97 11.82 -9.19
CA PHE A 176 8.57 13.14 -9.32
C PHE A 176 8.18 14.02 -8.14
N SER A 177 9.19 14.64 -7.53
CA SER A 177 8.99 15.64 -6.50
C SER A 177 9.08 17.02 -7.15
N ASN A 178 7.94 17.71 -7.28
CA ASN A 178 7.88 19.13 -7.64
C ASN A 178 7.68 19.99 -6.37
N GLU A 179 7.67 21.31 -6.51
CA GLU A 179 7.52 22.22 -5.37
C GLU A 179 6.25 21.94 -4.56
N THR A 180 5.17 21.57 -5.26
CA THR A 180 3.85 21.25 -4.69
C THR A 180 3.72 19.81 -4.19
N SER A 181 4.72 18.96 -4.41
CA SER A 181 4.69 17.56 -3.99
C SER A 181 4.63 17.43 -2.48
N SER A 182 3.89 16.42 -2.03
CA SER A 182 3.82 16.10 -0.61
C SER A 182 5.22 15.77 -0.07
N CYS A 183 5.42 16.06 1.21
CA CYS A 183 6.64 15.69 1.93
C CYS A 183 6.99 14.20 1.79
N TYR A 184 5.98 13.33 1.77
CA TYR A 184 6.13 11.90 1.57
C TYR A 184 6.76 11.56 0.22
N LEU A 185 6.27 12.17 -0.87
CA LEU A 185 6.81 11.95 -2.21
C LEU A 185 8.26 12.42 -2.30
N LYS A 186 8.55 13.62 -1.81
CA LYS A 186 9.92 14.18 -1.76
C LYS A 186 10.89 13.24 -1.05
N ALA A 187 10.48 12.75 0.11
CA ALA A 187 11.31 11.86 0.90
C ALA A 187 11.45 10.46 0.27
N ARG A 188 10.44 9.96 -0.43
CA ARG A 188 10.52 8.70 -1.20
C ARG A 188 11.50 8.81 -2.38
N SER A 189 11.43 9.88 -3.17
CA SER A 189 12.38 10.11 -4.27
C SER A 189 13.81 10.24 -3.73
N GLN A 190 13.99 10.95 -2.61
CA GLN A 190 15.28 11.08 -1.96
C GLN A 190 15.80 9.74 -1.43
N GLN A 191 14.93 8.89 -0.87
CA GLN A 191 15.27 7.55 -0.42
C GLN A 191 15.78 6.67 -1.56
N GLN A 192 15.15 6.72 -2.73
CA GLN A 192 15.61 5.98 -3.92
C GLN A 192 17.01 6.44 -4.35
N LEU A 193 17.25 7.76 -4.44
CA LEU A 193 18.55 8.31 -4.81
C LEU A 193 19.65 7.95 -3.80
N VAL A 194 19.37 8.10 -2.50
CA VAL A 194 20.32 7.75 -1.44
C VAL A 194 20.66 6.27 -1.49
N PHE A 195 19.67 5.40 -1.70
CA PHE A 195 19.90 3.97 -1.87
C PHE A 195 20.84 3.68 -3.05
N LEU A 196 20.58 4.23 -4.24
CA LEU A 196 21.43 3.99 -5.40
C LEU A 196 22.87 4.47 -5.14
N ARG A 197 23.05 5.65 -4.56
CA ARG A 197 24.38 6.19 -4.19
C ARG A 197 25.11 5.39 -3.12
N MET A 198 24.39 4.65 -2.29
CA MET A 198 24.99 3.76 -1.28
C MET A 198 25.31 2.38 -1.85
N ALA A 199 24.42 1.84 -2.68
CA ALA A 199 24.49 0.46 -3.15
C ALA A 199 25.27 0.28 -4.45
N MET A 200 25.42 1.34 -5.25
CA MET A 200 26.05 1.29 -6.57
C MET A 200 27.32 2.13 -6.60
N SER A 201 28.21 1.81 -7.54
CA SER A 201 29.35 2.66 -7.87
C SER A 201 28.88 3.96 -8.53
N ASN A 202 29.65 5.03 -8.37
CA ASN A 202 29.35 6.31 -9.02
C ASN A 202 29.36 6.20 -10.55
N ASP A 203 30.10 5.24 -11.09
CA ASP A 203 30.26 4.95 -12.51
C ASP A 203 29.58 3.63 -12.93
N VAL A 204 28.57 3.17 -12.18
CA VAL A 204 27.79 1.96 -12.49
C VAL A 204 27.33 1.97 -13.94
N THR A 205 27.50 0.87 -14.65
CA THR A 205 27.06 0.75 -16.05
C THR A 205 25.65 0.18 -16.15
N LEU A 206 24.88 0.71 -17.11
CA LEU A 206 23.55 0.26 -17.49
C LEU A 206 23.50 0.23 -19.02
N GLY A 207 23.87 -0.93 -19.60
CA GLY A 207 24.16 -1.00 -21.03
C GLY A 207 25.24 0.01 -21.41
N GLU A 208 24.92 0.88 -22.37
CA GLU A 208 25.78 1.98 -22.82
C GLU A 208 25.76 3.22 -21.89
N LEU A 209 24.86 3.28 -20.92
CA LEU A 209 24.76 4.39 -19.98
C LEU A 209 25.66 4.18 -18.76
N ARG A 210 26.06 5.29 -18.14
CA ARG A 210 26.95 5.28 -16.98
C ARG A 210 26.47 6.23 -15.88
N GLY A 211 26.53 5.75 -14.64
CA GLY A 211 26.30 6.49 -13.41
C GLY A 211 24.89 6.38 -12.85
N VAL A 212 24.78 6.67 -11.55
CA VAL A 212 23.53 6.60 -10.78
C VAL A 212 22.47 7.54 -11.34
N GLU A 213 22.89 8.73 -11.79
CA GLU A 213 22.01 9.74 -12.38
C GLU A 213 21.38 9.24 -13.68
N ALA A 214 22.12 8.52 -14.52
CA ALA A 214 21.60 7.95 -15.76
C ALA A 214 20.58 6.83 -15.48
N LEU A 215 20.86 5.95 -14.51
CA LEU A 215 19.91 4.94 -14.07
C LEU A 215 18.62 5.57 -13.53
N LEU A 216 18.73 6.62 -12.71
CA LEU A 216 17.56 7.31 -12.19
C LEU A 216 16.76 7.97 -13.32
N GLU A 217 17.43 8.53 -14.32
CA GLU A 217 16.77 9.11 -15.49
C GLU A 217 16.01 8.07 -16.32
N GLN A 218 16.56 6.86 -16.49
CA GLN A 218 15.84 5.76 -17.13
C GLN A 218 14.58 5.38 -16.36
N TRP A 219 14.67 5.27 -15.04
CA TRP A 219 13.49 5.06 -14.20
C TRP A 219 12.45 6.18 -14.32
N LYS A 220 12.89 7.43 -14.45
CA LYS A 220 11.99 8.56 -14.71
C LYS A 220 11.28 8.42 -16.05
N ARG A 221 12.01 8.12 -17.14
CA ARG A 221 11.41 7.88 -18.47
C ARG A 221 10.37 6.77 -18.42
N CYS A 222 10.71 5.62 -17.83
CA CYS A 222 9.77 4.53 -17.62
C CYS A 222 8.51 4.98 -16.86
N SER A 223 8.68 5.75 -15.79
CA SER A 223 7.57 6.23 -14.95
C SER A 223 6.72 7.33 -15.61
N THR A 224 7.27 8.05 -16.59
CA THR A 224 6.55 9.06 -17.38
C THR A 224 5.78 8.43 -18.52
N TYR A 225 6.40 7.50 -19.25
CA TYR A 225 5.85 6.94 -20.47
C TYR A 225 4.87 5.80 -20.23
N PHE A 226 4.96 5.13 -19.09
CA PHE A 226 4.07 4.04 -18.74
C PHE A 226 3.25 4.36 -17.48
N VAL A 227 1.97 4.02 -17.53
CA VAL A 227 1.06 4.13 -16.38
C VAL A 227 0.86 2.75 -15.75
N HIS A 228 0.49 2.72 -14.47
CA HIS A 228 0.36 1.48 -13.67
C HIS A 228 1.64 0.63 -13.69
N LEU A 229 2.80 1.29 -13.74
CA LEU A 229 4.09 0.61 -13.70
C LEU A 229 4.21 -0.18 -12.41
N GLU A 230 4.43 -1.49 -12.54
CA GLU A 230 4.70 -2.37 -11.41
C GLU A 230 5.82 -3.37 -11.74
N LEU A 231 6.93 -3.28 -11.01
CA LEU A 231 8.05 -4.21 -11.09
C LEU A 231 7.97 -5.22 -9.94
N HIS A 232 7.72 -6.49 -10.27
CA HIS A 232 7.71 -7.60 -9.33
C HIS A 232 8.97 -8.42 -9.42
N GLN A 233 9.66 -8.58 -8.29
CA GLN A 233 10.74 -9.56 -8.18
C GLN A 233 10.15 -10.97 -8.22
N GLY A 234 10.70 -11.81 -9.09
CA GLY A 234 10.47 -13.25 -9.14
C GLY A 234 11.62 -14.01 -8.47
N GLU A 235 11.97 -15.14 -9.07
CA GLU A 235 13.07 -15.99 -8.60
C GLU A 235 14.43 -15.30 -8.74
N VAL A 236 15.30 -15.54 -7.76
CA VAL A 236 16.67 -15.04 -7.73
C VAL A 236 17.63 -16.22 -7.85
N SER A 237 18.61 -16.08 -8.74
CA SER A 237 19.67 -17.05 -8.96
C SER A 237 21.03 -16.39 -8.70
N ASN A 238 21.89 -17.11 -7.97
CA ASN A 238 23.21 -16.65 -7.58
C ASN A 238 24.26 -17.51 -8.34
N PRO A 239 24.53 -17.23 -9.62
CA PRO A 239 25.47 -18.04 -10.41
C PRO A 239 26.91 -17.99 -9.86
N SER A 240 27.26 -16.92 -9.13
CA SER A 240 28.56 -16.77 -8.48
C SER A 240 28.48 -15.72 -7.37
N PRO A 241 29.49 -15.59 -6.50
CA PRO A 241 29.47 -14.64 -5.38
C PRO A 241 29.30 -13.18 -5.80
N ASN A 242 29.76 -12.81 -7.00
CA ASN A 242 29.77 -11.43 -7.48
C ASN A 242 28.61 -11.13 -8.42
N PHE A 243 27.74 -12.09 -8.71
CA PHE A 243 26.66 -11.93 -9.67
C PHE A 243 25.37 -12.49 -9.12
N ILE A 244 24.30 -11.69 -9.20
CA ILE A 244 22.93 -12.14 -8.97
C ILE A 244 22.09 -11.84 -10.20
N TRP A 245 21.36 -12.85 -10.65
CA TRP A 245 20.28 -12.70 -11.61
C TRP A 245 18.95 -12.73 -10.87
N ALA A 246 18.13 -11.71 -11.08
CA ALA A 246 16.76 -11.70 -10.63
C ALA A 246 15.83 -11.75 -11.83
N CYS A 247 15.01 -12.79 -11.91
CA CYS A 247 13.84 -12.78 -12.77
C CYS A 247 12.82 -11.79 -12.19
N ALA A 248 12.10 -11.10 -13.05
CA ALA A 248 11.11 -10.12 -12.66
C ALA A 248 10.01 -10.02 -13.73
N THR A 249 8.92 -9.36 -13.36
CA THR A 249 7.85 -8.99 -14.29
C THR A 249 7.61 -7.50 -14.18
N LEU A 250 7.77 -6.78 -15.28
CA LEU A 250 7.44 -5.37 -15.41
C LEU A 250 6.05 -5.25 -16.05
N SER A 251 5.06 -4.95 -15.22
CA SER A 251 3.70 -4.68 -15.68
C SER A 251 3.54 -3.21 -16.02
N VAL A 252 3.03 -2.90 -17.20
CA VAL A 252 2.81 -1.52 -17.68
C VAL A 252 1.54 -1.42 -18.51
N THR A 253 0.86 -0.29 -18.46
CA THR A 253 -0.25 0.01 -19.37
C THR A 253 0.22 0.89 -20.52
N ILE A 254 -0.07 0.48 -21.75
CA ILE A 254 0.15 1.30 -22.94
C ILE A 254 -0.90 2.40 -22.98
N THR A 255 -0.45 3.64 -22.96
CA THR A 255 -1.31 4.83 -23.05
C THR A 255 -1.02 5.61 -24.32
N LYS A 256 -1.79 6.68 -24.56
CA LYS A 256 -1.51 7.61 -25.65
C LYS A 256 -0.08 8.19 -25.54
N THR A 257 0.35 8.56 -24.34
CA THR A 257 1.72 9.02 -24.07
C THR A 257 2.75 7.96 -24.41
N THR A 258 2.50 6.68 -24.06
CA THR A 258 3.39 5.58 -24.47
C THR A 258 3.50 5.49 -25.99
N LEU A 259 2.38 5.58 -26.70
CA LEU A 259 2.40 5.53 -28.16
C LEU A 259 3.20 6.70 -28.76
N GLU A 260 3.09 7.89 -28.19
CA GLU A 260 3.75 9.10 -28.67
C GLU A 260 5.25 9.14 -28.34
N GLU A 261 5.66 8.65 -27.18
CA GLU A 261 7.04 8.78 -26.71
C GLU A 261 7.88 7.53 -26.99
N VAL A 262 7.27 6.35 -26.97
CA VAL A 262 7.97 5.06 -27.11
C VAL A 262 7.72 4.43 -28.47
N LEU A 263 6.56 4.67 -29.08
CA LEU A 263 6.18 4.16 -30.40
C LEU A 263 5.95 5.27 -31.43
N SER A 264 6.54 6.46 -31.20
CA SER A 264 7.13 7.34 -32.22
C SER A 264 6.72 7.10 -33.65
N GLN A 265 7.52 6.24 -34.24
CA GLN A 265 7.55 5.98 -35.66
C GLN A 265 6.35 5.16 -36.16
N LEU A 266 5.57 4.56 -35.24
CA LEU A 266 4.28 3.96 -35.55
C LEU A 266 3.22 5.04 -35.81
N ILE A 267 3.48 6.30 -35.39
CA ILE A 267 2.53 7.41 -35.49
C ILE A 267 2.52 8.12 -36.84
N GLU A 268 3.68 8.25 -37.47
CA GLU A 268 3.93 9.32 -38.46
C GLU A 268 3.30 9.13 -39.85
N ILE A 269 2.67 7.99 -40.18
CA ILE A 269 2.06 7.77 -41.50
C ILE A 269 0.75 7.00 -41.38
N GLU A 270 -0.31 7.53 -41.99
CA GLU A 270 -1.62 6.89 -42.12
C GLU A 270 -1.54 5.73 -43.14
N GLN A 271 -1.31 4.54 -42.62
CA GLN A 271 -1.57 3.28 -43.34
C GLN A 271 -2.53 2.47 -42.48
N ASP A 272 -3.54 1.84 -43.09
CA ASP A 272 -4.66 1.19 -42.38
C ASP A 272 -4.21 0.22 -41.28
N TYR A 273 -3.15 -0.55 -41.54
CA TYR A 273 -2.62 -1.52 -40.57
C TYR A 273 -1.99 -0.85 -39.32
N ARG A 274 -1.48 0.38 -39.42
CA ARG A 274 -0.91 1.11 -38.26
C ARG A 274 -1.99 1.64 -37.31
N LEU A 275 -3.14 2.05 -37.86
CA LEU A 275 -4.30 2.42 -37.06
C LEU A 275 -4.84 1.20 -36.29
N GLU A 276 -4.86 0.04 -36.94
CA GLU A 276 -5.22 -1.23 -36.29
C GLU A 276 -4.24 -1.60 -35.17
N LEU A 277 -2.93 -1.50 -35.38
CA LEU A 277 -1.94 -1.77 -34.33
C LEU A 277 -2.13 -0.87 -33.11
N ARG A 278 -2.37 0.42 -33.35
CA ARG A 278 -2.55 1.41 -32.28
C ARG A 278 -3.83 1.16 -31.51
N SER A 279 -4.92 0.81 -32.17
CA SER A 279 -6.18 0.47 -31.50
C SER A 279 -6.07 -0.81 -30.68
N ARG A 280 -5.29 -1.80 -31.15
CA ARG A 280 -5.01 -3.03 -30.40
C ARG A 280 -4.13 -2.80 -29.18
N LEU A 281 -3.10 -1.96 -29.28
CA LEU A 281 -2.14 -1.69 -28.21
C LEU A 281 -2.68 -0.72 -27.16
N LEU A 282 -3.43 0.31 -27.56
CA LEU A 282 -3.87 1.36 -26.65
C LEU A 282 -4.75 0.79 -25.53
N GLY A 283 -4.39 1.10 -24.28
CA GLY A 283 -5.11 0.65 -23.09
C GLY A 283 -4.76 -0.77 -22.64
N GLN A 284 -3.93 -1.51 -23.40
CA GLN A 284 -3.50 -2.84 -23.00
C GLN A 284 -2.51 -2.78 -21.84
N GLN A 285 -2.66 -3.72 -20.92
CA GLN A 285 -1.66 -3.97 -19.88
C GLN A 285 -0.73 -5.08 -20.35
N LEU A 286 0.54 -4.76 -20.52
CA LEU A 286 1.59 -5.73 -20.82
C LEU A 286 2.26 -6.15 -19.52
N ALA A 287 2.34 -7.46 -19.29
CA ALA A 287 3.21 -8.04 -18.27
C ALA A 287 4.50 -8.50 -18.97
N LEU A 288 5.56 -7.70 -18.88
CA LEU A 288 6.83 -7.94 -19.55
C LEU A 288 7.75 -8.78 -18.66
N PRO A 289 8.03 -10.04 -18.99
CA PRO A 289 9.07 -10.79 -18.29
C PRO A 289 10.41 -10.09 -18.50
N CYS A 290 11.16 -9.92 -17.42
CA CYS A 290 12.49 -9.34 -17.50
C CYS A 290 13.46 -10.06 -16.59
N ARG A 291 14.74 -9.90 -16.88
CA ARG A 291 15.84 -10.39 -16.06
C ARG A 291 16.77 -9.23 -15.77
N VAL A 292 17.20 -9.11 -14.51
CA VAL A 292 18.12 -8.07 -14.06
C VAL A 292 19.35 -8.74 -13.46
N CYS A 293 20.53 -8.44 -14.02
CA CYS A 293 21.83 -8.86 -13.51
C CYS A 293 22.45 -7.75 -12.68
N PHE A 294 22.95 -8.11 -11.51
CA PHE A 294 23.72 -7.24 -10.64
C PHE A 294 25.14 -7.79 -10.54
N GLU A 295 26.11 -7.06 -11.08
CA GLU A 295 27.54 -7.33 -10.86
C GLU A 295 28.02 -6.55 -9.65
N TRP A 296 28.64 -7.26 -8.73
CA TRP A 296 29.11 -6.76 -7.45
C TRP A 296 30.62 -6.72 -7.39
N ASP A 297 31.14 -5.56 -7.01
CA ASP A 297 32.52 -5.41 -6.63
C ASP A 297 32.68 -5.64 -5.12
N GLU A 298 33.35 -6.74 -4.80
CA GLU A 298 33.57 -7.18 -3.43
C GLU A 298 34.52 -6.24 -2.66
N SER A 299 35.34 -5.45 -3.36
CA SER A 299 36.27 -4.51 -2.74
C SER A 299 35.58 -3.23 -2.28
N SER A 300 34.77 -2.60 -3.14
CA SER A 300 33.99 -1.40 -2.80
C SER A 300 32.66 -1.68 -2.12
N LYS A 301 32.22 -2.96 -2.09
CA LYS A 301 30.89 -3.38 -1.63
C LYS A 301 29.77 -2.65 -2.36
N ARG A 302 29.87 -2.58 -3.69
CA ARG A 302 28.93 -1.86 -4.55
C ARG A 302 28.63 -2.61 -5.84
N VAL A 303 27.46 -2.35 -6.39
CA VAL A 303 27.09 -2.79 -7.75
C VAL A 303 27.82 -1.92 -8.76
N VAL A 304 28.58 -2.54 -9.66
CA VAL A 304 29.35 -1.87 -10.71
C VAL A 304 28.72 -2.00 -12.10
N ARG A 305 27.88 -3.01 -12.32
CA ARG A 305 27.09 -3.17 -13.55
C ARG A 305 25.69 -3.63 -13.21
N LEU A 306 24.72 -3.01 -13.87
CA LEU A 306 23.31 -3.38 -13.84
C LEU A 306 22.87 -3.66 -15.28
N GLU A 307 22.61 -4.91 -15.60
CA GLU A 307 22.15 -5.31 -16.93
C GLU A 307 20.70 -5.75 -16.84
N THR A 308 19.85 -5.25 -17.72
CA THR A 308 18.45 -5.67 -17.79
C THR A 308 18.22 -6.32 -19.14
N MET A 309 17.33 -7.30 -19.20
CA MET A 309 16.85 -7.89 -20.45
C MET A 309 15.33 -7.99 -20.35
N VAL A 310 14.61 -7.45 -21.32
CA VAL A 310 13.14 -7.41 -21.32
C VAL A 310 12.60 -8.19 -22.52
N ASP A 311 11.68 -9.11 -22.26
CA ASP A 311 10.91 -9.79 -23.30
C ASP A 311 9.68 -8.95 -23.68
N PHE A 312 9.83 -8.20 -24.77
CA PHE A 312 8.71 -7.51 -25.42
C PHE A 312 7.93 -8.43 -26.36
N PHE A 313 8.55 -9.48 -26.88
CA PHE A 313 8.00 -10.28 -27.95
C PHE A 313 6.78 -11.07 -27.48
N THR A 314 6.91 -11.83 -26.39
CA THR A 314 5.83 -12.72 -25.91
C THR A 314 4.55 -11.93 -25.58
N PRO A 315 4.60 -10.84 -24.78
CA PRO A 315 3.38 -10.10 -24.44
C PRO A 315 2.79 -9.33 -25.62
N LEU A 316 3.62 -8.86 -26.56
CA LEU A 316 3.11 -8.23 -27.78
C LEU A 316 2.46 -9.25 -28.71
N LEU A 317 2.98 -10.47 -28.80
CA LEU A 317 2.38 -11.53 -29.61
C LEU A 317 1.00 -11.91 -29.07
N ASP A 318 0.84 -11.98 -27.75
CA ASP A 318 -0.45 -12.25 -27.12
C ASP A 318 -1.50 -11.17 -27.44
N VAL A 319 -1.08 -9.90 -27.50
CA VAL A 319 -1.97 -8.77 -27.80
C VAL A 319 -2.27 -8.63 -29.31
N LEU A 320 -1.26 -8.82 -30.15
CA LEU A 320 -1.35 -8.55 -31.59
C LEU A 320 -1.78 -9.77 -32.40
N GLY A 321 -1.49 -10.99 -31.92
CA GLY A 321 -1.84 -12.25 -32.55
C GLY A 321 -1.12 -12.54 -33.87
N CYS A 322 -0.09 -11.77 -34.21
CA CYS A 322 0.61 -11.83 -35.50
C CYS A 322 2.09 -11.45 -35.33
N VAL A 323 2.98 -12.32 -35.80
CA VAL A 323 4.43 -12.15 -35.63
C VAL A 323 4.95 -10.97 -36.46
N GLU A 324 4.39 -10.76 -37.65
CA GLU A 324 4.73 -9.64 -38.53
C GLU A 324 4.41 -8.29 -37.86
N TYR A 325 3.29 -8.24 -37.14
CA TYR A 325 2.88 -7.08 -36.35
C TYR A 325 3.80 -6.84 -35.15
N VAL A 326 4.22 -7.89 -34.44
CA VAL A 326 5.20 -7.78 -33.35
C VAL A 326 6.55 -7.29 -33.88
N ALA A 327 7.05 -7.87 -34.98
CA ALA A 327 8.31 -7.49 -35.58
C ALA A 327 8.33 -6.01 -35.98
N LEU A 328 7.22 -5.51 -36.57
CA LEU A 328 7.08 -4.11 -36.90
C LEU A 328 7.08 -3.22 -35.65
N VAL A 329 6.32 -3.57 -34.61
CA VAL A 329 6.28 -2.80 -33.37
C VAL A 329 7.66 -2.75 -32.72
N MET A 330 8.36 -3.89 -32.63
CA MET A 330 9.71 -3.96 -32.07
C MET A 330 10.74 -3.18 -32.89
N GLN A 331 10.64 -3.18 -34.23
CA GLN A 331 11.51 -2.37 -35.09
C GLN A 331 11.33 -0.86 -34.85
N LYS A 332 10.12 -0.45 -34.42
CA LYS A 332 9.76 0.95 -34.19
C LYS A 332 9.80 1.35 -32.71
N LEU A 333 10.15 0.42 -31.83
CA LEU A 333 10.22 0.63 -30.39
C LEU A 333 11.47 1.45 -30.06
N LEU A 334 11.29 2.58 -29.38
CA LEU A 334 12.39 3.43 -28.90
C LEU A 334 12.97 2.93 -27.56
N ILE A 335 12.89 1.61 -27.33
CA ILE A 335 13.41 0.93 -26.15
C ILE A 335 14.28 -0.21 -26.63
N THR A 336 15.50 -0.27 -26.12
CA THR A 336 16.40 -1.40 -26.40
C THR A 336 15.93 -2.66 -25.68
N LEU A 337 16.46 -3.83 -26.06
CA LEU A 337 16.24 -5.07 -25.30
C LEU A 337 16.74 -4.96 -23.85
N GLU A 338 17.66 -4.02 -23.60
CA GLU A 338 18.18 -3.70 -22.27
C GLU A 338 17.22 -2.83 -21.44
N GLY A 339 16.05 -2.48 -22.00
CA GLY A 339 15.07 -1.63 -21.33
C GLY A 339 15.46 -0.15 -21.28
N ILE A 340 16.44 0.29 -22.07
CA ILE A 340 16.89 1.68 -22.13
C ILE A 340 15.98 2.45 -23.09
N ILE A 341 15.40 3.55 -22.62
CA ILE A 341 14.51 4.41 -23.39
C ILE A 341 15.25 5.65 -23.91
N GLY A 342 15.11 5.92 -25.21
CA GLY A 342 15.52 7.18 -25.85
C GLY A 342 17.04 7.36 -25.96
N LEU A 343 17.70 6.41 -26.61
CA LEU A 343 19.10 6.56 -27.06
C LEU A 343 19.20 7.47 -28.28
#